data_AF-A0AAN6N687-F1
#
_entry.id   AF-A0AAN6N687-F1
#
_cell.length_a   1.000
_cell.length_b   1.000
_cell.length_c   1.000
_cell.angle_alpha   90.00
_cell.angle_beta   90.00
_cell.angle_gamma   90.00
#
_symmetry.space_group_name_H-M   'P 1'
#
loop_
_entity.id
_entity.type
_entity.pdbx_description
1 polymer ?
#
loop_
_entity_poly.entity_id
_entity_poly.type
_entity_poly.pdbx_seq_one_letter_code
_entity_poly.pdbx_strand_id
1 'polypeptide(L)'
;MALTSLDITPVPYQPGRILHITLLKSYCSLPVSQPVEAIVLQTSSATMSVVLDLHDRRFGADLRKDHPHTPEAEAVFQSFIQQNKISHFLEELAETKESEPVPLSADYYLDPDIPDPDSRAKYETALWQECQELFACETQAYSRLQDLQGACIPHMYAHILITPNTPDHVTPPNRYDEVKGVLLEFIPGYTLRPIHNTSALLAPPDPQEWQGVVQSAVDTAHEINKRGIIMKDCQPRNVMADSRRSHKPFIIDLAQCRSKDEMMKFWEDSDNEVEVEEIEYWIQAITADNPGAIGSIMQTKLPREKGVEIHVKYPDIYKIIDDIKRR
;
A
#
# COMPACT_ATOMS: atom_id res chain seq x y z
N MET A 1 16.78 -9.82 34.09
CA MET A 1 15.65 -8.97 34.50
C MET A 1 14.60 -9.08 33.41
N ALA A 2 13.42 -9.60 33.75
CA ALA A 2 12.33 -9.77 32.82
C ALA A 2 11.76 -8.39 32.46
N LEU A 3 11.79 -8.05 31.16
CA LEU A 3 11.01 -6.93 30.63
C LEU A 3 9.57 -7.44 30.51
N THR A 4 8.75 -7.10 31.50
CA THR A 4 7.30 -7.27 31.42
C THR A 4 6.79 -6.42 30.26
N SER A 5 6.17 -7.08 29.28
CA SER A 5 5.38 -6.47 28.22
C SER A 5 4.29 -5.61 28.87
N LEU A 6 4.49 -4.30 28.88
CA LEU A 6 3.40 -3.36 29.09
C LEU A 6 2.60 -3.35 27.78
N ASP A 7 1.40 -3.94 27.81
CA ASP A 7 0.35 -3.68 26.83
C ASP A 7 -0.01 -2.18 26.92
N ILE A 8 0.80 -1.34 26.28
CA ILE A 8 0.44 0.04 25.99
C ILE A 8 -0.39 -0.04 24.71
N THR A 9 -1.68 -0.32 24.85
CA THR A 9 -2.62 0.04 23.79
C THR A 9 -2.52 1.57 23.65
N PRO A 10 -2.06 2.11 22.51
CA PRO A 10 -1.99 3.55 22.37
C PRO A 10 -3.40 4.12 22.54
N VAL A 11 -3.51 5.13 23.39
CA VAL A 11 -4.72 5.96 23.48
C VAL A 11 -5.05 6.39 22.05
N PRO A 12 -6.31 6.22 21.57
CA PRO A 12 -6.65 6.57 20.21
C PRO A 12 -6.25 8.02 19.94
N TYR A 13 -5.55 8.22 18.82
CA TYR A 13 -5.16 9.53 18.33
C TYR A 13 -6.36 10.49 18.34
N GLN A 14 -6.16 11.71 18.84
CA GLN A 14 -7.16 12.77 18.73
C GLN A 14 -6.92 13.57 17.45
N PRO A 15 -7.88 13.60 16.51
CA PRO A 15 -7.78 14.41 15.29
C PRO A 15 -7.39 15.86 15.58
N GLY A 16 -6.44 16.39 14.80
CA GLY A 16 -6.02 17.79 14.87
C GLY A 16 -4.85 18.09 15.82
N ARG A 17 -4.23 17.07 16.45
CA ARG A 17 -2.99 17.28 17.22
C ARG A 17 -1.76 17.31 16.32
N ILE A 18 -0.90 18.31 16.56
CA ILE A 18 0.44 18.35 15.96
C ILE A 18 1.31 17.30 16.65
N LEU A 19 1.91 16.42 15.84
CA LEU A 19 2.89 15.42 16.30
C LEU A 19 4.30 15.95 16.03
N HIS A 20 5.15 15.91 17.05
CA HIS A 20 6.58 16.11 16.86
C HIS A 20 7.22 14.78 16.48
N ILE A 21 7.68 14.69 15.24
CA ILE A 21 8.23 13.48 14.64
C ILE A 21 9.74 13.65 14.51
N THR A 22 10.51 12.76 15.14
CA THR A 22 11.98 12.74 15.02
C THR A 22 12.40 11.61 14.09
N LEU A 23 12.96 11.96 12.94
CA LEU A 23 13.50 10.98 12.00
C LEU A 23 14.78 10.36 12.57
N LEU A 24 14.74 9.06 12.92
CA LEU A 24 15.89 8.35 13.46
C LEU A 24 16.79 7.75 12.38
N LYS A 25 16.20 7.31 11.27
CA LYS A 25 16.91 6.66 10.18
C LYS A 25 16.10 6.78 8.90
N SER A 26 16.77 7.13 7.81
CA SER A 26 16.20 7.16 6.46
C SER A 26 16.94 6.15 5.59
N TYR A 27 16.21 5.43 4.74
CA TYR A 27 16.78 4.46 3.81
C TYR A 27 16.29 4.70 2.39
N CYS A 28 16.98 5.60 1.66
CA CYS A 28 16.81 5.74 0.22
C CYS A 28 17.63 4.68 -0.54
N SER A 29 17.27 3.39 -0.49
CA SER A 29 17.83 2.39 -1.42
C SER A 29 17.12 1.03 -1.39
N LEU A 30 15.85 0.94 -1.75
CA LEU A 30 15.22 -0.32 -2.18
C LEU A 30 14.40 -0.09 -3.46
N PRO A 31 14.38 -1.04 -4.41
CA PRO A 31 13.62 -0.93 -5.65
C PRO A 31 12.16 -1.38 -5.41
N VAL A 32 11.44 -0.62 -4.60
CA VAL A 32 10.00 -0.78 -4.32
C VAL A 32 9.41 0.63 -4.21
N SER A 33 8.16 0.78 -4.63
CA SER A 33 7.28 1.87 -4.20
C SER A 33 7.28 1.97 -2.66
N GLN A 34 8.11 2.88 -2.18
CA GLN A 34 8.14 3.46 -0.82
C GLN A 34 8.73 2.60 0.32
N PRO A 35 9.47 3.24 1.25
CA PRO A 35 10.16 2.57 2.35
C PRO A 35 9.24 2.37 3.59
N VAL A 36 9.29 1.18 4.17
CA VAL A 36 8.73 0.92 5.50
C VAL A 36 9.73 1.43 6.56
N GLU A 37 9.63 2.70 6.97
CA GLU A 37 10.60 3.34 7.88
C GLU A 37 10.10 3.43 9.32
N ALA A 38 10.84 2.84 10.27
CA ALA A 38 10.59 2.99 11.71
C ALA A 38 10.91 4.41 12.22
N ILE A 39 9.93 5.30 12.31
CA ILE A 39 10.03 6.55 13.05
C ILE A 39 9.69 6.31 14.52
N VAL A 40 10.44 6.91 15.43
CA VAL A 40 10.09 6.88 16.84
C VAL A 40 9.33 8.15 17.21
N LEU A 41 8.06 8.00 17.56
CA LEU A 41 7.28 9.07 18.16
C LEU A 41 7.63 9.16 19.64
N GLN A 42 8.13 10.33 20.05
CA GLN A 42 8.22 10.67 21.46
C GLN A 42 6.93 11.42 21.82
N THR A 43 5.94 10.67 22.31
CA THR A 43 4.80 11.28 23.00
C THR A 43 5.25 11.70 24.40
N SER A 44 4.55 12.64 25.03
CA SER A 44 4.87 13.15 26.37
C SER A 44 4.95 12.08 27.48
N SER A 45 4.59 10.83 27.19
CA SER A 45 4.57 9.72 28.14
C SER A 45 5.22 8.42 27.62
N ALA A 46 5.55 8.28 26.33
CA ALA A 46 6.16 7.06 25.80
C ALA A 46 6.85 7.27 24.44
N THR A 47 7.90 6.48 24.24
CA THR A 47 8.68 6.37 22.99
C THR A 47 8.20 5.14 22.24
N MET A 48 7.61 5.28 21.06
CA MET A 48 7.12 4.16 20.23
C MET A 48 7.72 4.18 18.84
N SER A 49 8.14 3.03 18.31
CA SER A 49 8.54 2.88 16.90
C SER A 49 7.29 2.64 16.04
N VAL A 50 7.12 3.44 15.01
CA VAL A 50 6.00 3.43 14.04
C VAL A 50 6.56 3.51 12.64
N VAL A 51 5.77 3.18 11.62
CA VAL A 51 6.12 3.45 10.23
C VAL A 51 5.39 4.68 9.73
N LEU A 52 6.09 5.63 9.10
CA LEU A 52 5.44 6.71 8.38
C LEU A 52 5.48 6.38 6.89
N ASP A 53 4.31 6.12 6.33
CA ASP A 53 4.13 5.94 4.89
C ASP A 53 3.57 7.23 4.29
N LEU A 54 4.20 7.74 3.23
CA LEU A 54 3.89 9.04 2.63
C LEU A 54 3.51 8.89 1.15
N HIS A 55 2.34 9.38 0.81
CA HIS A 55 1.84 9.44 -0.56
C HIS A 55 2.25 10.78 -1.19
N ASP A 56 3.51 10.87 -1.59
CA ASP A 56 4.13 12.08 -2.15
C ASP A 56 4.52 11.87 -3.62
N ARG A 57 3.93 12.66 -4.52
CA ARG A 57 4.18 12.57 -5.96
C ARG A 57 5.65 12.72 -6.30
N ARG A 58 6.47 13.40 -5.49
CA ARG A 58 7.87 13.74 -5.78
C ARG A 58 8.80 12.54 -5.59
N PHE A 59 8.32 11.49 -4.93
CA PHE A 59 9.08 10.28 -4.62
C PHE A 59 8.39 9.04 -5.21
N GLY A 60 9.00 7.86 -5.02
CA GLY A 60 8.48 6.59 -5.52
C GLY A 60 9.30 6.04 -6.71
N ALA A 61 10.02 4.94 -6.49
CA ALA A 61 10.91 4.37 -7.49
C ALA A 61 10.16 3.81 -8.71
N ASP A 62 9.01 3.17 -8.50
CA ASP A 62 8.21 2.65 -9.61
C ASP A 62 7.39 3.77 -10.28
N LEU A 63 6.90 4.72 -9.48
CA LEU A 63 6.12 5.89 -9.96
C LEU A 63 6.93 6.82 -10.87
N ARG A 64 8.25 6.95 -10.62
CA ARG A 64 9.14 7.88 -11.32
C ARG A 64 10.29 7.20 -12.06
N LYS A 65 10.16 5.91 -12.37
CA LYS A 65 11.24 5.07 -12.90
C LYS A 65 11.96 5.73 -14.09
N ASP A 66 11.20 6.22 -15.06
CA ASP A 66 11.73 6.82 -16.30
C ASP A 66 11.72 8.36 -16.26
N HIS A 67 11.08 8.94 -15.24
CA HIS A 67 10.84 10.38 -15.11
C HIS A 67 11.11 10.92 -13.68
N PRO A 68 12.38 10.94 -13.24
CA PRO A 68 12.76 11.46 -11.92
C PRO A 68 12.20 12.86 -11.65
N HIS A 69 11.95 13.15 -10.38
CA HIS A 69 11.55 14.48 -9.95
C HIS A 69 12.71 15.46 -10.08
N THR A 70 12.42 16.66 -10.60
CA THR A 70 13.41 17.73 -10.76
C THR A 70 12.83 19.07 -10.31
N PRO A 71 13.67 20.06 -9.97
CA PRO A 71 13.21 21.41 -9.65
C PRO A 71 12.40 22.05 -10.80
N GLU A 72 12.72 21.74 -12.05
CA GLU A 72 11.97 22.22 -13.22
C GLU A 72 10.56 21.61 -13.26
N ALA A 73 10.44 20.31 -12.95
CA ALA A 73 9.16 19.63 -12.84
C ALA A 73 8.30 20.24 -11.71
N GLU A 74 8.92 20.58 -10.58
CA GLU A 74 8.24 21.30 -9.51
C GLU A 74 7.79 22.70 -9.95
N ALA A 75 8.65 23.45 -10.63
CA ALA A 75 8.32 24.80 -11.10
C ALA A 75 7.14 24.80 -12.08
N VAL A 76 7.06 23.83 -13.00
CA VAL A 76 5.92 23.75 -13.92
C VAL A 76 4.63 23.35 -13.22
N PHE A 77 4.69 22.43 -12.24
CA PHE A 77 3.52 22.08 -11.43
C PHE A 77 3.02 23.28 -10.62
N GLN A 78 3.92 24.01 -9.96
CA GLN A 78 3.60 25.23 -9.21
C GLN A 78 3.02 26.33 -10.12
N SER A 79 3.56 26.49 -11.32
CA SER A 79 3.00 27.41 -12.32
C SER A 79 1.59 27.01 -12.74
N PHE A 80 1.33 25.70 -12.90
CA PHE A 80 0.01 25.15 -13.24
C PHE A 80 -1.03 25.38 -12.14
N ILE A 81 -0.60 25.26 -10.88
CA ILE A 81 -1.38 25.68 -9.70
C ILE A 81 -1.73 27.17 -9.79
N GLN A 82 -0.73 28.03 -9.96
CA GLN A 82 -0.92 29.50 -9.97
C GLN A 82 -1.83 29.98 -11.09
N GLN A 83 -1.83 29.26 -12.23
CA GLN A 83 -2.71 29.50 -13.36
C GLN A 83 -4.13 28.92 -13.16
N ASN A 84 -4.42 28.29 -12.02
CA ASN A 84 -5.68 27.60 -11.71
C ASN A 84 -6.08 26.52 -12.73
N LYS A 85 -5.11 25.90 -13.39
CA LYS A 85 -5.36 24.89 -14.43
C LYS A 85 -5.59 23.47 -13.88
N ILE A 86 -5.16 23.20 -12.64
CA ILE A 86 -5.29 21.86 -12.05
C ILE A 86 -6.74 21.40 -11.97
N SER A 87 -7.67 22.23 -11.49
CA SER A 87 -9.07 21.80 -11.30
C SER A 87 -9.70 21.32 -12.60
N HIS A 88 -9.55 22.09 -13.69
CA HIS A 88 -10.04 21.70 -15.01
C HIS A 88 -9.39 20.40 -15.50
N PHE A 89 -8.09 20.25 -15.31
CA PHE A 89 -7.41 19.03 -15.73
C PHE A 89 -7.82 17.80 -14.91
N LEU A 90 -8.13 17.96 -13.62
CA LEU A 90 -8.66 16.86 -12.81
C LEU A 90 -10.06 16.43 -13.25
N GLU A 91 -10.89 17.37 -13.72
CA GLU A 91 -12.19 17.06 -14.34
C GLU A 91 -11.99 16.27 -15.64
N GLU A 92 -11.11 16.73 -16.53
CA GLU A 92 -10.71 16.01 -17.77
C GLU A 92 -10.21 14.59 -17.46
N LEU A 93 -9.38 14.43 -16.43
CA LEU A 93 -8.84 13.14 -16.00
C LEU A 93 -9.96 12.22 -15.47
N ALA A 94 -10.92 12.75 -14.72
CA ALA A 94 -12.05 11.99 -14.21
C ALA A 94 -12.96 11.51 -15.35
N GLU A 95 -13.31 12.39 -16.29
CA GLU A 95 -14.10 12.05 -17.49
C GLU A 95 -13.42 10.96 -18.31
N THR A 96 -12.10 11.06 -18.48
CA THR A 96 -11.32 10.06 -19.23
C THR A 96 -11.32 8.70 -18.54
N LYS A 97 -11.25 8.66 -17.19
CA LYS A 97 -11.34 7.41 -16.42
C LYS A 97 -12.71 6.74 -16.55
N GLU A 98 -13.77 7.51 -16.77
CA GLU A 98 -15.13 6.98 -16.99
C GLU A 98 -15.34 6.50 -18.43
N SER A 99 -14.73 7.17 -19.42
CA SER A 99 -14.93 6.84 -20.83
C SER A 99 -14.02 5.74 -21.37
N GLU A 100 -12.81 5.59 -20.81
CA GLU A 100 -11.81 4.65 -21.31
C GLU A 100 -11.85 3.30 -20.57
N PRO A 101 -11.74 2.16 -21.29
CA PRO A 101 -11.76 0.83 -20.68
C PRO A 101 -10.54 0.54 -19.81
N VAL A 102 -9.46 1.29 -20.00
CA VAL A 102 -8.22 1.21 -19.21
C VAL A 102 -7.87 2.62 -18.73
N PRO A 103 -7.78 2.84 -17.40
CA PRO A 103 -7.34 4.13 -16.87
C PRO A 103 -5.95 4.50 -17.43
N LEU A 104 -5.83 5.73 -17.91
CA LEU A 104 -4.54 6.27 -18.35
C LEU A 104 -3.61 6.42 -17.15
N SER A 105 -2.39 5.87 -17.26
CA SER A 105 -1.34 6.16 -16.29
C SER A 105 -0.81 7.58 -16.50
N ALA A 106 -0.18 8.16 -15.47
CA ALA A 106 0.44 9.48 -15.59
C ALA A 106 1.39 9.60 -16.82
N ASP A 107 2.15 8.55 -17.13
CA ASP A 107 3.11 8.52 -18.26
C ASP A 107 2.47 8.81 -19.62
N TYR A 108 1.17 8.57 -19.78
CA TYR A 108 0.43 8.92 -20.99
C TYR A 108 0.60 10.41 -21.36
N TYR A 109 0.65 11.30 -20.37
CA TYR A 109 0.78 12.74 -20.58
C TYR A 109 2.19 13.17 -20.99
N LEU A 110 3.15 12.25 -21.04
CA LEU A 110 4.51 12.47 -21.55
C LEU A 110 4.73 11.86 -22.93
N ASP A 111 3.68 11.33 -23.57
CA ASP A 111 3.79 10.77 -24.92
C ASP A 111 4.30 11.84 -25.91
N PRO A 112 5.49 11.65 -26.51
CA PRO A 112 6.06 12.63 -27.45
C PRO A 112 5.23 12.81 -28.72
N ASP A 113 4.37 11.83 -29.06
CA ASP A 113 3.50 11.89 -30.25
C ASP A 113 2.23 12.73 -30.00
N ILE A 114 1.96 13.11 -28.74
CA ILE A 114 0.83 13.97 -28.34
C ILE A 114 1.38 15.32 -27.85
N PRO A 115 1.57 16.30 -28.75
CA PRO A 115 2.15 17.58 -28.38
C PRO A 115 1.18 18.40 -27.51
N ASP A 116 1.46 18.44 -26.20
CA ASP A 116 0.75 19.28 -25.23
C ASP A 116 1.76 20.21 -24.53
N PRO A 117 1.59 21.55 -24.62
CA PRO A 117 2.47 22.49 -23.91
C PRO A 117 2.43 22.35 -22.39
N ASP A 118 1.34 21.78 -21.84
CA ASP A 118 1.16 21.53 -20.42
C ASP A 118 1.45 20.05 -20.05
N SER A 119 1.94 19.22 -20.99
CA SER A 119 2.28 17.78 -20.80
C SER A 119 2.96 17.46 -19.48
N ARG A 120 4.06 18.15 -19.17
CA ARG A 120 4.81 17.93 -17.91
C ARG A 120 4.00 18.30 -16.67
N ALA A 121 3.18 19.35 -16.73
CA ALA A 121 2.33 19.75 -15.61
C ALA A 121 1.14 18.80 -15.43
N LYS A 122 0.55 18.32 -16.53
CA LYS A 122 -0.47 17.27 -16.53
C LYS A 122 0.07 15.96 -15.95
N TYR A 123 1.27 15.54 -16.35
CA TYR A 123 1.98 14.41 -15.74
C TYR A 123 2.12 14.56 -14.22
N GLU A 124 2.67 15.67 -13.73
CA GLU A 124 2.83 15.90 -12.28
C GLU A 124 1.49 15.97 -11.54
N THR A 125 0.43 16.45 -12.20
CA THR A 125 -0.93 16.50 -11.63
C THR A 125 -1.59 15.12 -11.60
N ALA A 126 -1.39 14.29 -12.63
CA ALA A 126 -1.84 12.90 -12.64
C ALA A 126 -1.14 12.10 -11.54
N LEU A 127 0.18 12.27 -11.36
CA LEU A 127 0.92 11.67 -10.25
C LEU A 127 0.40 12.14 -8.88
N TRP A 128 0.10 13.44 -8.73
CA TRP A 128 -0.52 13.95 -7.51
C TRP A 128 -1.84 13.24 -7.22
N GLN A 129 -2.71 13.12 -8.22
CA GLN A 129 -4.01 12.46 -8.09
C GLN A 129 -3.86 10.97 -7.77
N GLU A 130 -2.94 10.26 -8.42
CA GLU A 130 -2.61 8.86 -8.10
C GLU A 130 -2.18 8.70 -6.63
N CYS A 131 -1.34 9.58 -6.10
CA CYS A 131 -0.99 9.57 -4.67
C CYS A 131 -2.21 9.81 -3.76
N GLN A 132 -3.16 10.67 -4.16
CA GLN A 132 -4.40 10.86 -3.39
C GLN A 132 -5.24 9.57 -3.37
N GLU A 133 -5.31 8.86 -4.50
CA GLU A 133 -6.04 7.60 -4.66
C GLU A 133 -5.39 6.47 -3.86
N LEU A 134 -4.06 6.36 -3.88
CA LEU A 134 -3.30 5.39 -3.08
C LEU A 134 -3.52 5.59 -1.58
N PHE A 135 -3.45 6.84 -1.10
CA PHE A 135 -3.77 7.18 0.29
C PHE A 135 -5.22 6.82 0.66
N ALA A 136 -6.18 7.17 -0.19
CA ALA A 136 -7.58 6.86 0.03
C ALA A 136 -7.82 5.34 0.08
N CYS A 137 -7.22 4.59 -0.85
CA CYS A 137 -7.30 3.14 -0.90
C CYS A 137 -6.72 2.49 0.35
N GLU A 138 -5.52 2.91 0.78
CA GLU A 138 -4.87 2.38 1.96
C GLU A 138 -5.72 2.59 3.23
N THR A 139 -6.14 3.83 3.48
CA THR A 139 -6.95 4.16 4.67
C THR A 139 -8.28 3.41 4.70
N GLN A 140 -8.91 3.24 3.53
CA GLN A 140 -10.14 2.50 3.38
C GLN A 140 -9.94 0.98 3.58
N ALA A 141 -8.81 0.42 3.13
CA ALA A 141 -8.43 -0.97 3.39
C ALA A 141 -8.23 -1.23 4.90
N TYR A 142 -7.46 -0.39 5.58
CA TYR A 142 -7.27 -0.51 7.03
C TYR A 142 -8.58 -0.34 7.82
N SER A 143 -9.48 0.55 7.38
CA SER A 143 -10.80 0.69 7.98
C SER A 143 -11.66 -0.57 7.85
N ARG A 144 -11.60 -1.29 6.73
CA ARG A 144 -12.35 -2.54 6.53
C ARG A 144 -11.73 -3.72 7.25
N LEU A 145 -10.40 -3.74 7.36
CA LEU A 145 -9.63 -4.83 7.98
C LEU A 145 -9.35 -4.56 9.46
N GLN A 146 -10.22 -3.83 10.15
CA GLN A 146 -10.01 -3.42 11.54
C GLN A 146 -9.76 -4.62 12.48
N ASP A 147 -10.40 -5.75 12.22
CA ASP A 147 -10.26 -6.98 13.00
C ASP A 147 -8.95 -7.74 12.73
N LEU A 148 -8.23 -7.39 11.66
CA LEU A 148 -6.92 -7.96 11.31
C LEU A 148 -5.74 -7.09 11.77
N GLN A 149 -5.98 -5.82 12.13
CA GLN A 149 -4.94 -4.92 12.62
C GLN A 149 -4.27 -5.47 13.89
N GLY A 150 -2.94 -5.46 13.91
CA GLY A 150 -2.12 -6.04 14.98
C GLY A 150 -2.04 -7.57 14.98
N ALA A 151 -2.96 -8.23 14.28
CA ALA A 151 -2.99 -9.68 14.15
C ALA A 151 -2.16 -10.12 12.95
N CYS A 152 -2.47 -9.63 11.75
CA CYS A 152 -1.81 -10.04 10.51
C CYS A 152 -1.71 -8.93 9.45
N ILE A 153 -2.15 -7.72 9.79
CA ILE A 153 -1.72 -6.47 9.16
C ILE A 153 -1.29 -5.50 10.28
N PRO A 154 -0.43 -4.49 10.03
CA PRO A 154 -0.05 -3.51 11.04
C PRO A 154 -1.26 -2.81 11.67
N HIS A 155 -1.10 -2.21 12.85
CA HIS A 155 -2.06 -1.19 13.28
C HIS A 155 -1.88 0.09 12.47
N MET A 156 -2.96 0.76 12.07
CA MET A 156 -2.93 2.15 11.64
C MET A 156 -3.25 3.05 12.83
N TYR A 157 -2.27 3.84 13.26
CA TYR A 157 -2.41 4.73 14.41
C TYR A 157 -3.03 6.08 14.06
N ALA A 158 -2.71 6.63 12.89
CA ALA A 158 -3.20 7.94 12.48
C ALA A 158 -3.06 8.19 10.97
N HIS A 159 -3.85 9.14 10.47
CA HIS A 159 -3.59 9.82 9.20
C HIS A 159 -2.70 11.04 9.45
N ILE A 160 -1.80 11.31 8.51
CA ILE A 160 -0.83 12.39 8.54
C ILE A 160 -1.06 13.32 7.36
N LEU A 161 -0.92 14.62 7.64
CA LEU A 161 -0.89 15.68 6.65
C LEU A 161 0.39 16.50 6.88
N ILE A 162 1.27 16.51 5.89
CA ILE A 162 2.45 17.37 5.88
C ILE A 162 2.13 18.56 4.99
N THR A 163 2.24 19.76 5.57
CA THR A 163 2.09 21.03 4.86
C THR A 163 3.44 21.71 4.70
N PRO A 164 3.68 22.47 3.62
CA PRO A 164 4.87 23.27 3.49
C PRO A 164 4.99 24.25 4.66
N ASN A 165 6.19 24.37 5.21
CA ASN A 165 6.45 25.31 6.28
C ASN A 165 6.52 26.73 5.70
N THR A 166 5.36 27.40 5.57
CA THR A 166 5.31 28.79 5.11
C THR A 166 5.60 29.74 6.29
N PRO A 167 6.66 30.57 6.23
CA PRO A 167 7.00 31.50 7.31
C PRO A 167 5.89 32.53 7.59
N ASP A 168 5.05 32.79 6.59
CA ASP A 168 3.93 33.74 6.67
C ASP A 168 2.60 32.99 6.54
N HIS A 169 1.87 32.88 7.65
CA HIS A 169 0.50 32.36 7.74
C HIS A 169 -0.56 33.22 6.99
N VAL A 170 -0.13 34.07 6.03
CA VAL A 170 -0.98 35.05 5.35
C VAL A 170 -1.78 34.40 4.21
N THR A 171 -1.29 33.31 3.65
CA THR A 171 -1.99 32.54 2.62
C THR A 171 -2.24 31.12 3.13
N PRO A 172 -3.48 30.61 3.11
CA PRO A 172 -3.73 29.21 3.44
C PRO A 172 -2.90 28.33 2.49
N PRO A 173 -2.26 27.25 3.01
CA PRO A 173 -1.50 26.35 2.17
C PRO A 173 -2.39 25.79 1.07
N ASN A 174 -1.86 25.70 -0.15
CA ASN A 174 -2.62 25.14 -1.24
C ASN A 174 -2.76 23.62 -1.02
N ARG A 175 -3.98 23.09 -1.18
CA ARG A 175 -4.23 21.64 -1.04
C ARG A 175 -3.37 20.78 -1.96
N TYR A 176 -2.86 21.34 -3.06
CA TYR A 176 -1.98 20.64 -3.99
C TYR A 176 -0.53 20.52 -3.48
N ASP A 177 -0.17 21.28 -2.45
CA ASP A 177 1.13 21.20 -1.77
C ASP A 177 1.09 20.25 -0.56
N GLU A 178 -0.09 19.75 -0.20
CA GLU A 178 -0.28 18.82 0.91
C GLU A 178 0.20 17.42 0.55
N VAL A 179 1.00 16.82 1.44
CA VAL A 179 1.40 15.42 1.36
C VAL A 179 0.65 14.64 2.43
N LYS A 180 -0.08 13.61 1.99
CA LYS A 180 -0.83 12.73 2.90
C LYS A 180 -0.02 11.49 3.22
N GLY A 181 -0.29 10.91 4.38
CA GLY A 181 0.39 9.71 4.82
C GLY A 181 -0.32 9.01 5.96
N VAL A 182 0.21 7.87 6.37
CA VAL A 182 -0.32 7.08 7.48
C VAL A 182 0.78 6.70 8.45
N LEU A 183 0.43 6.62 9.73
CA LEU A 183 1.30 6.05 10.76
C LEU A 183 0.89 4.61 11.05
N LEU A 184 1.82 3.68 10.86
CA LEU A 184 1.59 2.24 11.01
C LEU A 184 2.40 1.63 12.15
N GLU A 185 2.02 0.45 12.63
CA GLU A 185 2.84 -0.36 13.54
C GLU A 185 4.16 -0.74 12.87
N PHE A 186 5.27 -0.50 13.56
CA PHE A 186 6.55 -1.03 13.12
C PHE A 186 6.65 -2.51 13.43
N ILE A 187 6.74 -3.34 12.40
CA ILE A 187 6.95 -4.79 12.52
C ILE A 187 8.45 -5.10 12.47
N PRO A 188 9.07 -5.52 13.60
CA PRO A 188 10.48 -5.83 13.63
C PRO A 188 10.71 -7.19 12.95
N GLY A 189 11.35 -7.20 11.79
CA GLY A 189 11.41 -8.43 11.03
C GLY A 189 12.13 -8.34 9.71
N TYR A 190 11.72 -9.21 8.79
CA TYR A 190 12.22 -9.26 7.43
C TYR A 190 11.09 -9.51 6.45
N THR A 191 11.24 -9.01 5.22
CA THR A 191 10.31 -9.32 4.15
C THR A 191 10.49 -10.76 3.67
N LEU A 192 9.44 -11.42 3.17
CA LEU A 192 9.58 -12.71 2.46
C LEU A 192 10.23 -12.57 1.08
N ARG A 193 10.62 -11.35 0.66
CA ARG A 193 11.51 -11.16 -0.48
C ARG A 193 12.77 -12.03 -0.27
N PRO A 194 13.14 -12.86 -1.25
CA PRO A 194 14.32 -13.69 -1.14
C PRO A 194 15.57 -12.88 -0.84
N ILE A 195 16.33 -13.44 0.07
CA ILE A 195 17.18 -12.72 1.00
C ILE A 195 18.62 -12.73 0.51
N HIS A 196 19.12 -11.54 0.19
CA HIS A 196 20.53 -11.19 0.31
C HIS A 196 20.92 -11.18 1.81
N ASN A 197 22.17 -11.53 2.12
CA ASN A 197 22.71 -11.95 3.43
C ASN A 197 22.12 -11.34 4.72
N THR A 198 21.63 -10.10 4.71
CA THR A 198 21.13 -9.38 5.89
C THR A 198 19.86 -9.99 6.49
N SER A 199 18.87 -10.37 5.68
CA SER A 199 17.63 -10.91 6.24
C SER A 199 17.76 -12.37 6.70
N ALA A 200 18.88 -13.03 6.38
CA ALA A 200 19.12 -14.43 6.74
C ALA A 200 19.47 -14.56 8.23
N LEU A 201 19.94 -13.46 8.84
CA LEU A 201 20.22 -13.39 10.27
C LEU A 201 18.95 -13.28 11.13
N LEU A 202 17.83 -12.85 10.53
CA LEU A 202 16.54 -12.67 11.23
C LEU A 202 15.52 -13.76 10.88
N ALA A 203 15.74 -14.51 9.81
CA ALA A 203 14.91 -15.64 9.41
C ALA A 203 15.10 -16.85 10.36
N PRO A 204 14.13 -17.78 10.44
CA PRO A 204 14.28 -19.01 11.17
C PRO A 204 15.57 -19.73 10.74
N PRO A 205 16.40 -20.17 11.70
CA PRO A 205 17.64 -20.88 11.39
C PRO A 205 17.37 -22.28 10.83
N ASP A 206 16.25 -22.89 11.20
CA ASP A 206 15.79 -24.16 10.65
C ASP A 206 14.97 -23.91 9.37
N PRO A 207 15.44 -24.38 8.20
CA PRO A 207 14.70 -24.28 6.95
C PRO A 207 13.31 -24.93 6.98
N GLN A 208 13.07 -25.91 7.85
CA GLN A 208 11.77 -26.57 7.96
C GLN A 208 10.67 -25.60 8.45
N GLU A 209 11.03 -24.57 9.22
CA GLU A 209 10.08 -23.58 9.72
C GLU A 209 9.57 -22.64 8.62
N TRP A 210 10.31 -22.51 7.51
CA TRP A 210 9.98 -21.57 6.43
C TRP A 210 8.67 -21.93 5.73
N GLN A 211 8.35 -23.23 5.63
CA GLN A 211 7.06 -23.65 5.10
C GLN A 211 5.91 -23.12 5.95
N GLY A 212 6.04 -23.16 7.29
CA GLY A 212 5.02 -22.66 8.21
C GLY A 212 4.80 -21.15 8.05
N VAL A 213 5.90 -20.39 7.93
CA VAL A 213 5.83 -18.93 7.72
C VAL A 213 5.15 -18.59 6.39
N VAL A 214 5.54 -19.27 5.30
CA VAL A 214 4.95 -19.05 3.97
C VAL A 214 3.47 -19.46 3.96
N GLN A 215 3.12 -20.62 4.55
CA GLN A 215 1.74 -21.05 4.65
C GLN A 215 0.90 -20.03 5.42
N SER A 216 1.39 -19.54 6.56
CA SER A 216 0.67 -18.53 7.35
C SER A 216 0.47 -17.22 6.57
N ALA A 217 1.38 -16.85 5.67
CA ALA A 217 1.25 -15.66 4.83
C ALA A 217 0.19 -15.85 3.73
N VAL A 218 0.16 -17.04 3.12
CA VAL A 218 -0.86 -17.46 2.15
C VAL A 218 -2.25 -17.46 2.78
N ASP A 219 -2.36 -18.02 3.99
CA ASP A 219 -3.60 -18.03 4.76
C ASP A 219 -4.05 -16.59 5.10
N THR A 220 -3.10 -15.72 5.48
CA THR A 220 -3.37 -14.30 5.76
C THR A 220 -3.91 -13.57 4.54
N ALA A 221 -3.32 -13.76 3.35
CA ALA A 221 -3.82 -13.15 2.12
C ALA A 221 -5.26 -13.59 1.82
N HIS A 222 -5.57 -14.86 2.04
CA HIS A 222 -6.93 -15.37 1.90
C HIS A 222 -7.91 -14.76 2.94
N GLU A 223 -7.48 -14.56 4.19
CA GLU A 223 -8.28 -13.88 5.22
C GLU A 223 -8.64 -12.44 4.81
N ILE A 224 -7.71 -11.73 4.16
CA ILE A 224 -7.98 -10.40 3.60
C ILE A 224 -9.02 -10.49 2.47
N ASN A 225 -8.89 -11.47 1.56
CA ASN A 225 -9.88 -11.68 0.50
C ASN A 225 -11.27 -12.00 1.05
N LYS A 226 -11.39 -12.77 2.12
CA LYS A 226 -12.70 -13.05 2.73
C LYS A 226 -13.40 -11.80 3.30
N ARG A 227 -12.65 -10.73 3.57
CA ARG A 227 -13.17 -9.43 4.05
C ARG A 227 -13.48 -8.46 2.92
N GLY A 228 -13.53 -8.94 1.68
CA GLY A 228 -13.89 -8.12 0.53
C GLY A 228 -12.76 -7.23 0.03
N ILE A 229 -11.50 -7.53 0.34
CA ILE A 229 -10.34 -6.80 -0.18
C ILE A 229 -9.52 -7.72 -1.09
N ILE A 230 -9.32 -7.30 -2.34
CA ILE A 230 -8.35 -7.89 -3.26
C ILE A 230 -7.14 -6.98 -3.36
N MET A 231 -5.96 -7.49 -3.04
CA MET A 231 -4.70 -6.76 -3.13
C MET A 231 -4.14 -6.92 -4.55
N LYS A 232 -3.88 -5.82 -5.26
CA LYS A 232 -3.27 -5.87 -6.60
C LYS A 232 -1.78 -6.20 -6.52
N ASP A 233 -1.12 -5.82 -5.42
CA ASP A 233 0.31 -6.08 -5.20
C ASP A 233 0.56 -6.99 -3.97
N CYS A 234 0.11 -8.24 -4.06
CA CYS A 234 0.24 -9.24 -2.98
C CYS A 234 1.57 -10.04 -3.06
N GLN A 235 2.70 -9.38 -3.34
CA GLN A 235 3.97 -10.07 -3.56
C GLN A 235 4.72 -10.36 -2.24
N PRO A 236 5.66 -11.34 -2.19
CA PRO A 236 6.40 -11.66 -0.97
C PRO A 236 7.20 -10.50 -0.36
N ARG A 237 7.51 -9.46 -1.15
CA ARG A 237 8.15 -8.24 -0.61
C ARG A 237 7.22 -7.44 0.31
N ASN A 238 5.91 -7.59 0.16
CA ASN A 238 4.87 -6.92 0.93
C ASN A 238 4.38 -7.80 2.10
N VAL A 239 5.20 -8.79 2.49
CA VAL A 239 4.95 -9.63 3.67
C VAL A 239 6.13 -9.50 4.62
N MET A 240 5.89 -8.95 5.80
CA MET A 240 6.87 -8.81 6.89
C MET A 240 6.69 -9.94 7.90
N ALA A 241 7.69 -10.79 8.07
CA ALA A 241 7.71 -11.79 9.13
C ALA A 241 8.31 -11.19 10.42
N ASP A 242 7.49 -11.09 11.47
CA ASP A 242 7.89 -10.54 12.77
C ASP A 242 8.86 -11.49 13.49
N SER A 243 10.14 -11.14 13.54
CA SER A 243 11.18 -11.97 14.15
C SER A 243 11.07 -12.09 15.67
N ARG A 244 10.25 -11.26 16.32
CA ARG A 244 9.98 -11.32 17.77
C ARG A 244 8.74 -12.17 18.10
N ARG A 245 7.81 -12.31 17.16
CA ARG A 245 6.55 -13.07 17.33
C ARG A 245 6.57 -14.36 16.51
N SER A 246 7.60 -15.18 16.69
CA SER A 246 7.72 -16.49 16.02
C SER A 246 7.57 -16.41 14.50
N HIS A 247 8.10 -15.34 13.88
CA HIS A 247 8.06 -15.11 12.44
C HIS A 247 6.65 -14.98 11.86
N LYS A 248 5.68 -14.56 12.68
CA LYS A 248 4.30 -14.34 12.24
C LYS A 248 4.27 -13.32 11.09
N PRO A 249 3.60 -13.63 9.96
CA PRO A 249 3.56 -12.74 8.82
C PRO A 249 2.54 -11.61 9.05
N PHE A 250 2.94 -10.43 8.58
CA PHE A 250 2.13 -9.24 8.46
C PHE A 250 2.11 -8.82 6.99
N ILE A 251 0.92 -8.71 6.40
CA ILE A 251 0.78 -8.09 5.08
C ILE A 251 0.84 -6.59 5.26
N ILE A 252 1.71 -5.95 4.48
CA ILE A 252 1.96 -4.51 4.47
C ILE A 252 1.66 -3.96 3.06
N ASP A 253 1.67 -2.64 2.90
CA ASP A 253 1.38 -1.96 1.63
C ASP A 253 -0.01 -2.34 1.08
N LEU A 254 -1.04 -1.69 1.65
CA LEU A 254 -2.44 -1.88 1.25
C LEU A 254 -2.94 -0.74 0.34
N ALA A 255 -2.05 0.08 -0.18
CA ALA A 255 -2.39 1.24 -1.02
C ALA A 255 -2.93 0.84 -2.40
N GLN A 256 -2.65 -0.39 -2.84
CA GLN A 256 -3.11 -0.92 -4.13
C GLN A 256 -4.09 -2.08 -3.93
N CYS A 257 -5.28 -1.76 -3.43
CA CYS A 257 -6.36 -2.72 -3.25
C CYS A 257 -7.57 -2.40 -4.16
N ARG A 258 -8.49 -3.36 -4.26
CA ARG A 258 -9.86 -3.15 -4.69
C ARG A 258 -10.79 -3.69 -3.62
N SER A 259 -11.74 -2.88 -3.20
CA SER A 259 -12.78 -3.35 -2.28
C SER A 259 -13.97 -3.93 -3.04
N LYS A 260 -14.64 -4.91 -2.44
CA LYS A 260 -15.88 -5.48 -2.94
C LYS A 260 -16.90 -4.39 -3.24
N ASP A 261 -17.04 -3.40 -2.35
CA ASP A 261 -17.99 -2.30 -2.51
C ASP A 261 -17.72 -1.44 -3.74
N GLU A 262 -16.45 -1.16 -4.04
CA GLU A 262 -16.08 -0.41 -5.25
C GLU A 262 -16.35 -1.19 -6.53
N MET A 263 -16.09 -2.50 -6.50
CA MET A 263 -16.40 -3.38 -7.63
C MET A 263 -17.91 -3.50 -7.85
N MET A 264 -18.70 -3.61 -6.78
CA MET A 264 -20.16 -3.66 -6.85
C MET A 264 -20.72 -2.37 -7.47
N LYS A 265 -20.28 -1.19 -7.03
CA LYS A 265 -20.70 0.09 -7.64
C LYS A 265 -20.37 0.16 -9.12
N PHE A 266 -19.16 -0.25 -9.50
CA PHE A 266 -18.76 -0.30 -10.90
C PHE A 266 -19.66 -1.22 -11.72
N TRP A 267 -20.07 -2.38 -11.17
CA TRP A 267 -20.99 -3.29 -11.84
C TRP A 267 -22.43 -2.80 -11.87
N GLU A 268 -22.89 -2.02 -10.90
CA GLU A 268 -24.20 -1.37 -10.93
C GLU A 268 -24.28 -0.30 -12.04
N ASP A 269 -23.18 0.46 -12.23
CA ASP A 269 -23.12 1.54 -13.20
C ASP A 269 -22.86 1.04 -14.64
N SER A 270 -22.20 -0.11 -14.78
CA SER A 270 -22.12 -0.82 -16.06
C SER A 270 -23.40 -1.64 -16.23
N ASP A 271 -24.13 -1.55 -17.35
CA ASP A 271 -25.33 -2.39 -17.63
C ASP A 271 -25.04 -3.92 -17.74
N ASN A 272 -24.04 -4.44 -17.02
CA ASN A 272 -23.68 -5.83 -16.94
C ASN A 272 -24.66 -6.57 -16.01
N GLU A 273 -25.40 -7.54 -16.56
CA GLU A 273 -26.15 -8.51 -15.77
C GLU A 273 -25.17 -9.42 -15.00
N VAL A 274 -24.85 -9.08 -13.75
CA VAL A 274 -24.09 -9.94 -12.85
C VAL A 274 -25.02 -10.96 -12.20
N GLU A 275 -24.75 -12.27 -12.34
CA GLU A 275 -25.60 -13.32 -11.77
C GLU A 275 -25.72 -13.21 -10.23
N VAL A 276 -24.58 -13.06 -9.54
CA VAL A 276 -24.48 -12.85 -8.08
C VAL A 276 -23.20 -12.08 -7.79
N GLU A 277 -23.30 -10.89 -7.20
CA GLU A 277 -22.15 -10.01 -6.85
C GLU A 277 -21.06 -10.71 -6.03
N GLU A 278 -21.45 -11.61 -5.11
CA GLU A 278 -20.51 -12.38 -4.31
C GLU A 278 -19.71 -13.38 -5.17
N ILE A 279 -20.32 -13.98 -6.20
CA ILE A 279 -19.63 -14.89 -7.11
C ILE A 279 -18.64 -14.11 -7.97
N GLU A 280 -19.05 -12.98 -8.53
CA GLU A 280 -18.16 -12.17 -9.37
C GLU A 280 -16.97 -11.64 -8.57
N TYR A 281 -17.17 -11.23 -7.32
CA TYR A 281 -16.06 -10.90 -6.42
C TYR A 281 -15.04 -12.04 -6.30
N TRP A 282 -15.50 -13.28 -6.10
CA TRP A 282 -14.61 -14.43 -5.99
C TRP A 282 -13.96 -14.81 -7.33
N ILE A 283 -14.60 -14.54 -8.47
CA ILE A 283 -13.98 -14.65 -9.79
C ILE A 283 -12.81 -13.68 -9.91
N GLN A 284 -12.99 -12.41 -9.52
CA GLN A 284 -11.90 -11.43 -9.48
C GLN A 284 -10.79 -11.86 -8.51
N ALA A 285 -11.15 -12.45 -7.36
CA ALA A 285 -10.17 -12.98 -6.40
C ALA A 285 -9.35 -14.15 -6.97
N ILE A 286 -9.94 -15.00 -7.83
CA ILE A 286 -9.22 -16.04 -8.58
C ILE A 286 -8.21 -15.39 -9.53
N THR A 287 -8.61 -14.37 -10.28
CA THR A 287 -7.72 -13.69 -11.23
C THR A 287 -6.53 -13.01 -10.54
N ALA A 288 -6.77 -12.39 -9.38
CA ALA A 288 -5.72 -11.76 -8.61
C ALA A 288 -4.82 -12.75 -7.86
N ASP A 289 -5.34 -13.95 -7.54
CA ASP A 289 -4.67 -15.06 -6.86
C ASP A 289 -3.72 -14.60 -5.74
N ASN A 290 -4.22 -13.79 -4.80
CA ASN A 290 -3.39 -13.24 -3.73
C ASN A 290 -2.65 -14.32 -2.91
N PRO A 291 -3.27 -15.46 -2.57
CA PRO A 291 -2.56 -16.58 -1.96
C PRO A 291 -1.43 -17.12 -2.86
N GLY A 292 -1.68 -17.32 -4.15
CA GLY A 292 -0.67 -17.78 -5.11
C GLY A 292 0.46 -16.78 -5.36
N ALA A 293 0.15 -15.48 -5.37
CA ALA A 293 1.12 -14.39 -5.52
C ALA A 293 2.21 -14.43 -4.42
N ILE A 294 1.90 -14.97 -3.25
CA ILE A 294 2.89 -15.25 -2.20
C ILE A 294 3.43 -16.68 -2.36
N GLY A 295 2.55 -17.67 -2.27
CA GLY A 295 2.93 -19.07 -2.12
C GLY A 295 3.72 -19.59 -3.31
N SER A 296 3.23 -19.36 -4.53
CA SER A 296 3.83 -19.91 -5.75
C SER A 296 5.21 -19.30 -6.03
N ILE A 297 5.34 -18.00 -5.75
CA ILE A 297 6.63 -17.31 -5.84
C ILE A 297 7.62 -17.90 -4.83
N MET A 298 7.20 -18.12 -3.59
CA MET A 298 8.09 -18.69 -2.56
C MET A 298 8.44 -20.16 -2.85
N GLN A 299 7.51 -20.97 -3.33
CA GLN A 299 7.76 -22.34 -3.79
C GLN A 299 8.78 -22.40 -4.92
N THR A 300 8.85 -21.37 -5.77
CA THR A 300 9.83 -21.29 -6.85
C THR A 300 11.20 -20.79 -6.36
N LYS A 301 11.20 -19.78 -5.48
CA LYS A 301 12.44 -19.09 -5.11
C LYS A 301 13.22 -19.75 -3.98
N LEU A 302 12.56 -20.35 -2.99
CA LEU A 302 13.24 -21.02 -1.87
C LEU A 302 14.10 -22.22 -2.32
N PRO A 303 13.63 -23.12 -3.22
CA PRO A 303 14.48 -24.19 -3.73
C PRO A 303 15.68 -23.63 -4.50
N ARG A 304 15.43 -22.66 -5.38
CA ARG A 304 16.46 -22.06 -6.25
C ARG A 304 17.57 -21.36 -5.47
N GLU A 305 17.21 -20.63 -4.42
CA GLU A 305 18.15 -19.71 -3.75
C GLU A 305 18.70 -20.27 -2.44
N LYS A 306 18.01 -21.24 -1.84
CA LYS A 306 18.35 -21.79 -0.52
C LYS A 306 18.34 -23.32 -0.47
N GLY A 307 17.93 -24.00 -1.54
CA GLY A 307 17.84 -25.47 -1.59
C GLY A 307 16.71 -26.06 -0.74
N VAL A 308 15.69 -25.25 -0.41
CA VAL A 308 14.60 -25.64 0.48
C VAL A 308 13.31 -25.82 -0.30
N GLU A 309 12.81 -27.04 -0.36
CA GLU A 309 11.50 -27.34 -0.94
C GLU A 309 10.39 -27.13 0.08
N ILE A 310 9.30 -26.49 -0.34
CA ILE A 310 8.13 -26.23 0.50
C ILE A 310 6.85 -26.61 -0.23
N HIS A 311 5.89 -27.13 0.53
CA HIS A 311 4.57 -27.53 0.05
C HIS A 311 3.51 -26.61 0.65
N VAL A 312 2.96 -25.73 -0.18
CA VAL A 312 1.91 -24.78 0.21
C VAL A 312 0.55 -25.34 -0.15
N LYS A 313 -0.41 -25.23 0.76
CA LYS A 313 -1.82 -25.51 0.54
C LYS A 313 -2.53 -24.21 0.20
N TYR A 314 -3.28 -24.20 -0.89
CA TYR A 314 -4.03 -23.03 -1.35
C TYR A 314 -5.52 -23.19 -1.02
N PRO A 315 -6.24 -22.07 -0.80
CA PRO A 315 -7.69 -22.08 -0.67
C PRO A 315 -8.37 -22.66 -1.92
N ASP A 316 -9.43 -23.43 -1.74
CA ASP A 316 -10.26 -23.94 -2.83
C ASP A 316 -11.35 -22.91 -3.16
N ILE A 317 -11.01 -21.92 -4.00
CA ILE A 317 -11.92 -20.82 -4.32
C ILE A 317 -13.11 -21.31 -5.16
N TYR A 318 -12.94 -22.34 -5.98
CA TYR A 318 -14.04 -22.95 -6.73
C TYR A 318 -15.09 -23.56 -5.80
N LYS A 319 -14.65 -24.24 -4.74
CA LYS A 319 -15.55 -24.73 -3.70
C LYS A 319 -16.30 -23.60 -2.99
N ILE A 320 -15.65 -22.46 -2.73
CA ILE A 320 -16.32 -21.28 -2.15
C ILE A 320 -17.44 -20.80 -3.07
N ILE A 321 -17.17 -20.68 -4.38
CA ILE A 321 -18.16 -20.29 -5.40
C ILE A 321 -19.31 -21.30 -5.45
N ASP A 322 -19.01 -22.61 -5.46
CA ASP A 322 -20.03 -23.66 -5.47
C ASP A 322 -20.92 -23.62 -4.22
N ASP A 323 -20.35 -23.34 -3.06
CA ASP A 323 -21.10 -23.22 -1.81
C ASP A 323 -21.98 -21.97 -1.79
N ILE A 324 -21.56 -20.87 -2.43
CA ILE A 324 -22.40 -19.67 -2.62
C ILE A 324 -23.58 -19.99 -3.56
N LYS A 325 -23.34 -20.68 -4.68
CA LYS A 325 -24.39 -21.08 -5.64
C LYS A 325 -25.47 -21.99 -5.05
N ARG A 326 -25.19 -22.65 -3.92
CA ARG A 326 -26.11 -23.56 -3.23
C ARG A 326 -26.94 -22.91 -2.13
N ARG A 327 -26.63 -21.67 -1.74
CA ARG A 327 -27.38 -20.92 -0.71
C ARG A 327 -28.68 -20.36 -1.27
#